data_AF-A0A933LEX0-F1
#
_entry.id   AF-A0A933LEX0-F1
#
_cell.length_a   1.000
_cell.length_b   1.000
_cell.length_c   1.000
_cell.angle_alpha   90.00
_cell.angle_beta   90.00
_cell.angle_gamma   90.00
#
_symmetry.space_group_name_H-M   'P 1'
#
loop_
_entity.id
_entity.type
_entity.pdbx_description
1 polymer ?
#
loop_
_entity_poly.entity_id
_entity_poly.type
_entity_poly.pdbx_seq_one_letter_code
_entity_poly.pdbx_strand_id
1 'polypeptide(L)'
;MKRLAGTALTIVGAVMLTLTAVAIVIAVRSTGDGSGPTPARVDRSVDPAAVTNEVIAFFAGRVDRDPVDFASYTKLGEAYTQQARETGDLSAYQRADAAFRQALAIQPDDPLALAGLGSV
;
A
#
# COMPACT_ATOMS: atom_id res chain seq x y z
N MET A 1 14.25 -53.77 15.61
CA MET A 1 13.68 -52.95 14.51
C MET A 1 12.70 -51.94 15.12
N LYS A 2 12.91 -50.64 14.87
CA LYS A 2 11.90 -49.55 14.70
C LYS A 2 10.81 -49.43 15.80
N ARG A 3 11.06 -48.67 16.89
CA ARG A 3 10.57 -47.30 17.21
C ARG A 3 9.05 -47.14 17.02
N LEU A 4 8.23 -47.36 18.06
CA LEU A 4 7.76 -46.39 19.10
C LEU A 4 7.18 -45.11 18.45
N ALA A 5 5.86 -44.96 18.28
CA ALA A 5 4.78 -44.77 19.25
C ALA A 5 4.63 -43.32 19.77
N GLY A 6 3.43 -42.76 19.58
CA GLY A 6 2.82 -41.73 20.42
C GLY A 6 3.12 -40.28 20.05
N THR A 7 2.21 -39.31 20.15
CA THR A 7 0.91 -39.31 20.84
C THR A 7 0.14 -38.04 20.44
N ALA A 8 -1.19 -38.12 20.58
CA ALA A 8 -2.06 -37.02 21.04
C ALA A 8 -2.33 -35.86 20.07
N LEU A 9 -3.50 -35.23 20.04
CA LEU A 9 -4.82 -35.45 20.62
C LEU A 9 -5.64 -34.30 20.03
N THR A 10 -6.72 -34.63 19.32
CA THR A 10 -7.68 -33.68 18.73
C THR A 10 -8.59 -33.07 19.79
N ILE A 11 -8.61 -31.74 19.97
CA ILE A 11 -9.73 -31.00 20.60
C ILE A 11 -9.84 -29.57 20.02
N VAL A 12 -10.97 -29.32 19.34
CA VAL A 12 -11.87 -28.14 19.36
C VAL A 12 -11.29 -26.70 19.36
N GLY A 13 -11.76 -25.91 18.39
CA GLY A 13 -12.35 -24.59 18.65
C GLY A 13 -11.44 -23.36 18.64
N ALA A 14 -11.63 -22.57 17.57
CA ALA A 14 -11.66 -21.11 17.59
C ALA A 14 -10.38 -20.31 17.93
N VAL A 15 -10.30 -19.15 17.25
CA VAL A 15 -9.57 -17.94 17.64
C VAL A 15 -8.11 -17.83 17.18
N MET A 16 -7.91 -16.81 16.33
CA MET A 16 -6.71 -15.99 16.18
C MET A 16 -5.42 -16.58 15.60
N LEU A 17 -5.12 -16.08 14.40
CA LEU A 17 -3.87 -15.38 14.09
C LEU A 17 -2.57 -16.05 14.54
N THR A 18 -1.92 -16.74 13.61
CA THR A 18 -0.47 -16.58 13.45
C THR A 18 -0.09 -16.81 11.99
N LEU A 19 0.24 -15.71 11.32
CA LEU A 19 1.07 -15.69 10.12
C LEU A 19 2.36 -16.46 10.41
N THR A 20 2.65 -17.49 9.61
CA THR A 20 4.03 -17.93 9.33
C THR A 20 3.97 -18.92 8.17
N ALA A 21 4.10 -18.41 6.96
CA ALA A 21 4.41 -19.25 5.81
C ALA A 21 5.83 -19.79 6.02
N VAL A 22 5.90 -21.08 6.32
CA VAL A 22 7.11 -21.85 6.59
C VAL A 22 8.00 -21.84 5.35
N ALA A 23 9.27 -21.50 5.56
CA ALA A 23 10.33 -21.44 4.57
C ALA A 23 10.52 -22.77 3.83
N ILE A 24 10.50 -22.73 2.50
CA ILE A 24 10.85 -23.87 1.66
C ILE A 24 12.37 -23.96 1.57
N VAL A 25 12.89 -25.05 2.14
CA VAL A 25 14.29 -25.49 2.13
C VAL A 25 14.65 -26.06 0.76
N ILE A 26 15.61 -25.45 0.05
CA ILE A 26 16.54 -26.20 -0.82
C ILE A 26 17.89 -25.48 -0.78
N ALA A 27 18.85 -26.02 -0.03
CA ALA A 27 20.25 -25.85 -0.36
C ALA A 27 21.02 -27.09 0.12
N VAL A 28 21.10 -28.03 -0.82
CA VAL A 28 22.03 -29.16 -0.79
C VAL A 28 23.42 -28.63 -0.50
N ARG A 29 24.07 -29.31 0.44
CA ARG A 29 25.45 -29.11 0.86
C ARG A 29 26.32 -29.40 -0.36
N SER A 30 27.02 -28.41 -0.87
CA SER A 30 28.13 -28.62 -1.80
C SER A 30 29.19 -27.57 -1.50
N THR A 31 30.22 -28.02 -0.82
CA THR A 31 31.56 -27.42 -0.75
C THR A 31 32.00 -27.03 -2.16
N GLY A 32 32.20 -25.74 -2.38
CA GLY A 32 32.75 -25.18 -3.60
C GLY A 32 33.34 -23.82 -3.28
N ASP A 33 34.65 -23.80 -3.05
CA ASP A 33 35.44 -22.57 -2.98
C ASP A 33 35.31 -21.86 -4.33
N GLY A 34 34.73 -20.66 -4.35
CA GLY A 34 34.31 -20.03 -5.58
C GLY A 34 33.88 -18.60 -5.36
N SER A 35 34.83 -17.68 -5.52
CA SER A 35 34.60 -16.27 -5.77
C SER A 35 33.75 -16.08 -7.02
N GLY A 36 32.44 -16.24 -6.89
CA GLY A 36 31.44 -15.84 -7.87
C GLY A 36 30.98 -14.40 -7.59
N PRO A 37 30.66 -13.60 -8.62
CA PRO A 37 30.11 -12.27 -8.40
C PRO A 37 28.81 -12.41 -7.63
N THR A 38 28.79 -11.88 -6.40
CA THR A 38 27.56 -11.79 -5.60
C THR A 38 26.52 -11.08 -6.45
N PRO A 39 25.35 -11.67 -6.76
CA PRO A 39 24.31 -10.95 -7.44
C PRO A 39 23.96 -9.75 -6.56
N ALA A 40 24.25 -8.54 -7.06
CA ALA A 40 23.95 -7.31 -6.37
C ALA A 40 22.44 -7.31 -6.09
N ARG A 41 22.09 -7.45 -4.81
CA ARG A 41 20.72 -7.27 -4.36
C ARG A 41 20.36 -5.83 -4.70
N VAL A 42 19.50 -5.62 -5.70
CA VAL A 42 18.92 -4.31 -5.96
C VAL A 42 18.00 -4.03 -4.78
N ASP A 43 18.57 -3.44 -3.73
CA ASP A 43 17.82 -2.91 -2.59
C ASP A 43 17.10 -1.66 -3.07
N ARG A 44 15.95 -1.85 -3.72
CA ARG A 44 15.11 -0.75 -4.15
C ARG A 44 14.25 -0.36 -2.95
N SER A 45 14.83 0.41 -2.03
CA SER A 45 14.03 1.15 -1.06
C SER A 45 13.07 2.05 -1.86
N VAL A 46 11.79 1.70 -1.83
CA VAL A 46 10.75 2.52 -2.45
C VAL A 46 10.49 3.68 -1.51
N ASP A 47 10.78 4.90 -1.95
CA ASP A 47 10.40 6.12 -1.24
C ASP A 47 8.86 6.27 -1.28
N PRO A 48 8.16 6.22 -0.14
CA PRO A 48 6.70 6.38 -0.11
C PRO A 48 6.24 7.70 -0.74
N ALA A 49 6.99 8.78 -0.55
CA ALA A 49 6.64 10.09 -1.12
C ALA A 49 6.69 10.07 -2.65
N ALA A 50 7.61 9.30 -3.25
CA ALA A 50 7.68 9.13 -4.69
C ALA A 50 6.43 8.40 -5.23
N VAL A 51 5.96 7.37 -4.52
CA VAL A 51 4.73 6.65 -4.88
C VAL A 51 3.52 7.58 -4.81
N THR A 52 3.39 8.36 -3.74
CA THR A 52 2.30 9.35 -3.60
C THR A 52 2.32 10.37 -4.75
N ASN A 53 3.50 10.85 -5.14
CA ASN A 53 3.64 11.77 -6.28
C ASN A 53 3.21 11.15 -7.61
N GLU A 54 3.51 9.86 -7.85
CA GLU A 54 3.05 9.14 -9.04
C GLU A 54 1.52 8.99 -9.05
N VAL A 55 0.90 8.70 -7.90
CA VAL A 55 -0.56 8.64 -7.74
C VAL A 55 -1.20 9.99 -8.05
N ILE A 56 -0.65 11.08 -7.51
CA ILE A 56 -1.11 12.45 -7.81
C ILE A 56 -1.03 12.70 -9.32
N ALA A 57 0.11 12.42 -9.95
CA ALA A 57 0.28 12.65 -11.38
C ALA A 57 -0.72 11.85 -12.23
N PHE A 58 -0.99 10.60 -11.86
CA PHE A 58 -1.96 9.75 -12.56
C PHE A 58 -3.38 10.32 -12.51
N PHE A 59 -3.86 10.68 -11.32
CA PHE A 59 -5.22 11.19 -11.17
C PHE A 59 -5.37 12.64 -11.65
N ALA A 60 -4.34 13.49 -11.50
CA ALA A 60 -4.29 14.81 -12.13
C ALA A 60 -4.47 14.70 -13.65
N GLY A 61 -3.71 13.82 -14.30
CA GLY A 61 -3.86 13.59 -15.72
C GLY A 61 -5.22 13.00 -16.12
N ARG A 62 -5.93 12.32 -15.22
CA ARG A 62 -7.30 11.85 -15.48
C ARG A 62 -8.29 13.00 -15.44
N VAL A 63 -8.27 13.85 -14.42
CA VAL A 63 -9.20 14.98 -14.33
C VAL A 63 -8.95 16.03 -15.41
N ASP A 64 -7.72 16.17 -15.90
CA ASP A 64 -7.42 17.00 -17.07
C ASP A 64 -8.07 16.48 -18.35
N ARG A 65 -8.16 15.15 -18.50
CA ARG A 65 -8.78 14.50 -19.67
C ARG A 65 -10.29 14.36 -19.55
N ASP A 66 -10.77 14.16 -18.33
CA ASP A 66 -12.19 13.99 -18.00
C ASP A 66 -12.54 14.85 -16.76
N PRO A 67 -12.90 16.13 -16.98
CA PRO A 67 -13.17 17.05 -15.88
C PRO A 67 -14.46 16.76 -15.09
N VAL A 68 -15.23 15.72 -15.46
CA VAL A 68 -16.42 15.28 -14.72
C VAL A 68 -16.20 13.95 -13.97
N ASP A 69 -14.97 13.44 -13.95
CA ASP A 69 -14.60 12.24 -13.19
C ASP A 69 -14.45 12.55 -11.69
N PHE A 70 -15.58 12.59 -10.98
CA PHE A 70 -15.61 12.86 -9.55
C PHE A 70 -14.74 11.88 -8.75
N ALA A 71 -14.67 10.60 -9.15
CA ALA A 71 -13.88 9.60 -8.46
C ALA A 71 -12.38 9.87 -8.55
N SER A 72 -11.90 10.39 -9.68
CA SER A 72 -10.51 10.85 -9.80
C SER A 72 -10.22 12.08 -8.95
N TYR A 73 -11.16 13.01 -8.82
CA TYR A 73 -11.03 14.13 -7.87
C TYR A 73 -10.97 13.64 -6.41
N THR A 74 -11.81 12.67 -6.02
CA THR A 74 -11.76 12.06 -4.68
C THR A 74 -10.41 11.40 -4.42
N LYS A 75 -9.85 10.68 -5.40
CA LYS A 75 -8.52 10.06 -5.28
C LYS A 75 -7.37 11.08 -5.26
N LEU A 76 -7.48 12.18 -5.99
CA LEU A 76 -6.57 13.32 -5.87
C LEU A 76 -6.58 13.88 -4.45
N GLY A 77 -7.77 14.08 -3.87
CA GLY A 77 -7.91 14.53 -2.49
C GLY A 77 -7.21 13.62 -1.49
N GLU A 78 -7.46 12.30 -1.56
CA GLU A 78 -6.79 11.30 -0.72
C GLU A 78 -5.26 11.36 -0.87
N ALA A 79 -4.75 11.46 -2.10
CA ALA A 79 -3.33 11.48 -2.38
C ALA A 79 -2.64 12.76 -1.88
N TYR A 80 -3.30 13.92 -2.01
CA TYR A 80 -2.80 15.16 -1.45
C TYR A 80 -2.80 15.15 0.09
N THR A 81 -3.82 14.59 0.72
CA THR A 81 -3.83 14.35 2.18
C THR A 81 -2.66 13.47 2.61
N GLN A 82 -2.36 12.42 1.86
CA GLN A 82 -1.20 11.55 2.13
C GLN A 82 0.11 12.32 1.96
N GLN A 83 0.27 13.09 0.88
CA GLN A 83 1.45 13.91 0.65
C GLN A 83 1.69 14.89 1.81
N ALA A 84 0.63 15.50 2.35
CA ALA A 84 0.73 16.40 3.49
C ALA A 84 1.29 15.69 4.74
N ARG A 85 0.87 14.44 4.99
CA ARG A 85 1.37 13.62 6.11
C ARG A 85 2.83 13.20 5.93
N GLU A 86 3.22 12.90 4.70
CA GLU A 86 4.58 12.46 4.36
C GLU A 86 5.59 13.61 4.37
N THR A 87 5.18 14.79 3.91
CA THR A 87 6.08 15.94 3.71
C THR A 87 5.99 16.99 4.81
N GLY A 88 4.87 17.05 5.54
CA GLY A 88 4.56 18.15 6.47
C GLY A 88 4.16 19.46 5.78
N ASP A 89 4.02 19.48 4.44
CA ASP A 89 3.57 20.67 3.72
C ASP A 89 2.05 20.86 3.81
N LEU A 90 1.63 21.90 4.54
CA LEU A 90 0.22 22.24 4.74
C LEU A 90 -0.48 22.67 3.44
N SER A 91 0.27 23.09 2.40
CA SER A 91 -0.32 23.42 1.09
C SER A 91 -0.94 22.20 0.41
N ALA A 92 -0.47 20.99 0.74
CA ALA A 92 -1.05 19.76 0.23
C ALA A 92 -2.47 19.52 0.81
N TYR A 93 -2.73 19.83 2.08
CA TYR A 93 -4.09 19.77 2.62
C TYR A 93 -5.05 20.75 1.91
N GLN A 94 -4.58 21.95 1.55
CA GLN A 94 -5.42 22.90 0.80
C GLN A 94 -5.80 22.36 -0.59
N ARG A 95 -4.86 21.69 -1.27
CA ARG A 95 -5.14 21.02 -2.54
C ARG A 95 -6.07 19.83 -2.36
N ALA A 96 -5.97 19.11 -1.24
CA ALA A 96 -6.90 18.03 -0.91
C ALA A 96 -8.33 18.54 -0.72
N ASP A 97 -8.54 19.61 0.07
CA ASP A 97 -9.85 20.26 0.25
C ASP A 97 -10.45 20.68 -1.10
N ALA A 98 -9.65 21.34 -1.95
CA ALA A 98 -10.12 21.76 -3.28
C ALA A 98 -10.55 20.56 -4.16
N ALA A 99 -9.77 19.47 -4.16
CA ALA A 99 -10.11 18.28 -4.93
C ALA A 99 -11.38 17.60 -4.42
N PHE A 100 -11.55 17.43 -3.11
CA PHE A 100 -12.78 16.86 -2.56
C PHE A 100 -14.00 17.75 -2.80
N ARG A 101 -13.86 19.08 -2.71
CA ARG A 101 -14.96 20.01 -3.07
C ARG A 101 -15.35 19.87 -4.53
N GLN A 102 -14.37 19.68 -5.43
CA GLN A 102 -14.65 19.49 -6.84
C GLN A 102 -15.37 18.15 -7.11
N ALA A 103 -14.96 17.08 -6.42
CA ALA A 103 -15.70 15.81 -6.46
C ALA A 103 -17.16 16.01 -6.04
N LEU A 104 -17.41 16.73 -4.93
CA LEU A 104 -18.76 16.99 -4.42
C LEU A 104 -19.57 17.99 -5.26
N ALA A 105 -18.91 18.87 -6.01
CA ALA A 105 -19.60 19.71 -6.99
C ALA A 105 -20.19 18.89 -8.14
N ILE A 106 -19.55 17.77 -8.49
CA ILE A 106 -19.99 16.86 -9.55
C ILE A 106 -20.95 15.80 -8.98
N GLN A 107 -20.60 15.17 -7.86
CA GLN A 107 -21.36 14.15 -7.16
C GLN A 107 -21.57 14.53 -5.68
N PRO A 108 -22.65 15.27 -5.35
CA PRO A 108 -22.83 15.86 -4.01
C PRO A 108 -22.93 14.87 -2.84
N ASP A 109 -23.23 13.62 -3.11
CA ASP A 109 -23.41 12.54 -2.14
C ASP A 109 -22.27 11.51 -2.14
N ASP A 110 -21.11 11.83 -2.75
CA ASP A 110 -19.92 10.95 -2.65
C ASP A 110 -19.47 10.82 -1.18
N PRO A 111 -19.66 9.64 -0.55
CA PRO A 111 -19.35 9.47 0.86
C PRO A 111 -17.85 9.57 1.15
N LEU A 112 -17.00 9.22 0.18
CA LEU A 112 -15.55 9.28 0.35
C LEU A 112 -15.05 10.72 0.30
N ALA A 113 -15.59 11.54 -0.61
CA ALA A 113 -15.25 12.96 -0.65
C ALA A 113 -15.76 13.73 0.57
N LEU A 114 -16.97 13.41 1.06
CA LEU A 114 -17.49 13.96 2.33
C LEU A 114 -16.60 13.60 3.52
N ALA A 115 -16.20 12.32 3.63
CA ALA A 115 -15.28 11.89 4.68
C ALA A 115 -13.90 12.56 4.54
N GLY A 116 -13.42 12.69 3.31
CA GLY A 116 -12.17 13.37 2.96
C GLY A 116 -12.15 14.82 3.43
N LEU A 117 -13.20 15.60 3.14
CA LEU A 117 -13.33 16.98 3.61
C LEU A 117 -13.34 17.11 5.13
N GLY A 118 -13.88 16.13 5.85
CA GLY A 118 -13.84 16.11 7.31
C GLY A 118 -12.46 15.81 7.91
N SER A 119 -11.50 15.39 7.08
CA SER A 119 -10.18 14.91 7.52
C SER A 119 -9.02 15.86 7.22
N VAL A 120 -9.26 16.94 6.48
CA VAL A 120 -8.28 17.92 6.00
C VAL A 120 -8.41 19.28 6.68
#